data_AF-A0A959PBN3-F1
#
_entry.id   AF-A0A959PBN3-F1
#
_cell.length_a   1.000
_cell.length_b   1.000
_cell.length_c   1.000
_cell.angle_alpha   90.00
_cell.angle_beta   90.00
_cell.angle_gamma   90.00
#
_symmetry.space_group_name_H-M   'P 1'
#
loop_
_entity.id
_entity.type
_entity.pdbx_description
1 polymer ?
#
loop_
_entity_poly.entity_id
_entity_poly.type
_entity_poly.pdbx_seq_one_letter_code
_entity_poly.pdbx_strand_id
1 'polypeptide(L)'
;MKSLIDFFRLLRPLNLLIIAGTMYAMRWWVLYPLVNNEQLAMEFQVSEMDFFLSVLVMILLAAAGNIINDYFDVKVDRINKPDRVIVGKTVKRRVAMVSHHAINILAVLIAGYLGWKYARLYYAIIPAFMAGSLWYYSLVFKKQTLIGNFVVAIMVAIVPLWSGLFDLISLADHYGEFIQNTGEYFGALWKWLIGFSLFAFILTLIREAQKDLEDLEGDAAGQFRTLPLTYGVSASHLYVGMMSVLFLIGLAYATLPI
;
A
#
# COMPACT_ATOMS: atom_id res chain seq x y z
N MET A 1 26.85 -0.54 15.56
CA MET A 1 25.47 -0.56 16.08
C MET A 1 24.60 0.60 15.55
N LYS A 2 25.05 1.87 15.61
CA LYS A 2 24.26 3.03 15.12
C LYS A 2 23.81 2.91 13.65
N SER A 3 24.69 2.47 12.76
CA SER A 3 24.34 2.25 11.34
C SER A 3 23.29 1.16 11.10
N LEU A 4 23.23 0.13 11.95
CA LEU A 4 22.25 -0.95 11.84
C LEU A 4 20.87 -0.47 12.30
N ILE A 5 20.82 0.26 13.42
CA ILE A 5 19.58 0.87 13.94
C ILE A 5 19.01 1.86 12.93
N ASP A 6 19.86 2.70 12.34
CA ASP A 6 19.44 3.65 11.31
C ASP A 6 18.97 2.94 10.03
N PHE A 7 19.59 1.83 9.66
CA PHE A 7 19.10 1.00 8.56
C PHE A 7 17.72 0.41 8.86
N PHE A 8 17.47 -0.07 10.09
CA PHE A 8 16.12 -0.52 10.47
C PHE A 8 15.10 0.62 10.42
N ARG A 9 15.47 1.84 10.83
CA ARG A 9 14.61 3.02 10.72
C ARG A 9 14.28 3.37 9.27
N LEU A 10 15.21 3.16 8.34
CA LEU A 10 14.99 3.35 6.89
C LEU A 10 13.86 2.47 6.35
N LEU A 11 13.64 1.29 6.93
CA LEU A 11 12.55 0.39 6.53
C LEU A 11 11.17 0.89 6.97
N ARG A 12 11.11 1.83 7.92
CA ARG A 12 9.90 2.37 8.56
C ARG A 12 9.06 1.26 9.21
N PRO A 13 9.56 0.60 10.28
CA PRO A 13 8.98 -0.61 10.85
C PRO A 13 7.52 -0.44 11.28
N LEU A 14 7.13 0.74 11.78
CA LEU A 14 5.73 0.99 12.14
C LEU A 14 4.80 0.89 10.92
N ASN A 15 5.21 1.42 9.75
CA ASN A 15 4.42 1.30 8.53
C ASN A 15 4.30 -0.17 8.09
N LEU A 16 5.38 -0.95 8.23
CA LEU A 16 5.38 -2.37 7.90
C LEU A 16 4.46 -3.18 8.83
N LEU A 17 4.45 -2.85 10.13
CA LEU A 17 3.55 -3.45 11.11
C LEU A 17 2.09 -3.08 10.83
N ILE A 18 1.82 -1.84 10.41
CA ILE A 18 0.47 -1.44 10.00
C ILE A 18 0.02 -2.26 8.79
N ILE A 19 0.86 -2.42 7.76
CA ILE A 19 0.55 -3.27 6.59
C ILE A 19 0.21 -4.71 7.04
N ALA A 20 1.07 -5.32 7.85
CA ALA A 20 0.85 -6.66 8.37
C ALA A 20 -0.47 -6.76 9.16
N GLY A 21 -0.67 -5.82 10.10
CA GLY A 21 -1.86 -5.74 10.94
C GLY A 21 -3.13 -5.56 10.13
N THR A 22 -3.13 -4.68 9.12
CA THR A 22 -4.25 -4.50 8.20
C THR A 22 -4.57 -5.79 7.48
N MET A 23 -3.58 -6.49 6.93
CA MET A 23 -3.84 -7.73 6.20
C MET A 23 -4.40 -8.84 7.10
N TYR A 24 -3.85 -9.03 8.30
CA TYR A 24 -4.37 -10.01 9.25
C TYR A 24 -5.75 -9.63 9.80
N ALA A 25 -6.00 -8.35 10.11
CA ALA A 25 -7.31 -7.86 10.53
C ALA A 25 -8.36 -8.06 9.44
N MET A 26 -8.02 -7.77 8.18
CA MET A 26 -8.90 -8.02 7.05
C MET A 26 -9.25 -9.51 6.94
N ARG A 27 -8.25 -10.40 6.97
CA ARG A 27 -8.51 -11.84 6.87
C ARG A 27 -9.36 -12.37 8.02
N TRP A 28 -9.01 -12.06 9.26
CA TRP A 28 -9.58 -12.71 10.43
C TRP A 28 -10.76 -11.98 11.07
N TRP A 29 -10.81 -10.65 11.02
CA TRP A 29 -11.88 -9.88 11.66
C TRP A 29 -12.95 -9.42 10.67
N VAL A 30 -12.61 -9.31 9.38
CA VAL A 30 -13.57 -8.90 8.35
C VAL A 30 -14.05 -10.09 7.54
N LEU A 31 -13.14 -10.84 6.91
CA LEU A 31 -13.51 -11.88 5.95
C LEU A 31 -13.92 -13.19 6.63
N TYR A 32 -13.15 -13.68 7.60
CA TYR A 32 -13.43 -14.97 8.26
C TYR A 32 -14.85 -15.06 8.84
N PRO A 33 -15.38 -14.06 9.59
CA PRO A 33 -16.73 -14.14 10.14
C PRO A 33 -17.83 -14.14 9.06
N LEU A 34 -17.54 -13.57 7.88
CA LEU A 34 -18.46 -13.56 6.74
C LEU A 34 -18.42 -14.88 5.97
N VAL A 35 -17.25 -15.52 5.87
CA VAL A 35 -17.04 -16.79 5.18
C VAL A 35 -17.55 -17.98 6.00
N ASN A 36 -17.33 -17.95 7.32
CA ASN A 36 -17.74 -18.99 8.27
C ASN A 36 -19.01 -18.59 9.06
N ASN A 37 -20.05 -18.15 8.35
CA ASN A 37 -21.38 -17.94 8.93
C ASN A 37 -22.33 -19.09 8.55
N GLU A 38 -23.53 -19.10 9.11
CA GLU A 38 -24.54 -20.14 8.85
C GLU A 38 -24.95 -20.22 7.36
N GLN A 39 -24.83 -19.12 6.61
CA GLN A 39 -25.25 -19.05 5.20
C GLN A 39 -24.20 -19.60 4.24
N LEU A 40 -22.91 -19.35 4.51
CA LEU A 40 -21.81 -19.75 3.63
C LEU A 40 -21.11 -21.02 4.11
N ALA A 41 -20.87 -21.15 5.42
CA ALA A 41 -20.20 -22.30 6.04
C ALA A 41 -18.92 -22.76 5.29
N MET A 42 -18.16 -21.80 4.74
CA MET A 42 -16.95 -22.07 3.96
C MET A 42 -15.70 -21.97 4.85
N GLU A 43 -14.62 -22.58 4.39
CA GLU A 43 -13.30 -22.47 5.01
C GLU A 43 -12.28 -21.90 4.01
N PHE A 44 -11.34 -21.11 4.52
CA PHE A 44 -10.26 -20.59 3.68
C PHE A 44 -9.40 -21.72 3.14
N GLN A 45 -9.11 -21.65 1.84
CA GLN A 45 -8.34 -22.67 1.12
C GLN A 45 -6.83 -22.35 1.09
N VAL A 46 -6.45 -21.12 1.47
CA VAL A 46 -5.05 -20.70 1.54
C VAL A 46 -4.51 -21.05 2.93
N SER A 47 -3.38 -21.75 2.98
CA SER A 47 -2.76 -22.10 4.26
C SER A 47 -2.24 -20.87 5.01
N GLU A 48 -2.14 -20.94 6.33
CA GLU A 48 -1.56 -19.86 7.14
C GLU A 48 -0.15 -19.47 6.71
N MET A 49 0.66 -20.46 6.28
CA MET A 49 2.01 -20.20 5.80
C MET A 49 1.99 -19.44 4.48
N ASP A 50 1.13 -19.81 3.53
CA ASP A 50 1.03 -19.11 2.25
C ASP A 50 0.47 -17.69 2.42
N PHE A 51 -0.49 -17.53 3.32
CA PHE A 51 -0.99 -16.20 3.67
C PHE A 51 0.10 -15.34 4.30
N PHE A 52 0.88 -15.89 5.26
CA PHE A 52 2.04 -15.21 5.83
C PHE A 52 3.06 -14.82 4.76
N LEU A 53 3.35 -15.70 3.80
CA LEU A 53 4.22 -15.37 2.67
C LEU A 53 3.65 -14.23 1.82
N SER A 54 2.33 -14.19 1.61
CA SER A 54 1.67 -13.10 0.88
C SER A 54 1.77 -11.75 1.63
N VAL A 55 1.66 -11.78 2.97
CA VAL A 55 1.88 -10.62 3.84
C VAL A 55 3.34 -10.18 3.77
N LEU A 56 4.28 -11.13 3.82
CA LEU A 56 5.70 -10.86 3.73
C LEU A 56 6.07 -10.19 2.40
N VAL A 57 5.45 -10.60 1.27
CA VAL A 57 5.63 -9.91 -0.02
C VAL A 57 5.28 -8.42 0.10
N MET A 58 4.13 -8.07 0.67
CA MET A 58 3.71 -6.68 0.81
C MET A 58 4.63 -5.88 1.75
N ILE A 59 5.07 -6.49 2.84
CA ILE A 59 6.05 -5.90 3.76
C ILE A 59 7.38 -5.63 3.03
N LEU A 60 7.90 -6.59 2.27
CA LEU A 60 9.16 -6.45 1.55
C LEU A 60 9.06 -5.37 0.47
N LEU A 61 7.98 -5.34 -0.31
CA LEU A 61 7.75 -4.30 -1.31
C LEU A 61 7.69 -2.91 -0.68
N ALA A 62 6.96 -2.75 0.43
CA ALA A 62 6.88 -1.49 1.15
C ALA A 62 8.24 -1.07 1.73
N ALA A 63 9.02 -2.02 2.28
CA ALA A 63 10.36 -1.76 2.78
C ALA A 63 11.31 -1.31 1.66
N ALA A 64 11.29 -1.99 0.51
CA ALA A 64 12.05 -1.60 -0.67
C ALA A 64 11.62 -0.21 -1.19
N GLY A 65 10.32 0.07 -1.21
CA GLY A 65 9.74 1.37 -1.55
C GLY A 65 10.24 2.49 -0.63
N ASN A 66 10.26 2.27 0.68
CA ASN A 66 10.79 3.25 1.65
C ASN A 66 12.28 3.53 1.41
N ILE A 67 13.09 2.49 1.15
CA ILE A 67 14.52 2.66 0.88
C ILE A 67 14.77 3.49 -0.39
N ILE A 68 14.09 3.17 -1.51
CA ILE A 68 14.33 3.86 -2.78
C ILE A 68 13.81 5.29 -2.76
N ASN A 69 12.71 5.53 -2.03
CA ASN A 69 12.19 6.86 -1.82
C ASN A 69 13.23 7.75 -1.09
N ASP A 70 13.71 7.32 0.08
CA ASP A 70 14.73 8.05 0.84
C ASP A 70 16.07 8.17 0.06
N TYR A 71 16.38 7.23 -0.83
CA TYR A 71 17.57 7.32 -1.69
C TYR A 71 17.50 8.47 -2.69
N PHE A 72 16.35 8.70 -3.31
CA PHE A 72 16.16 9.80 -4.26
C PHE A 72 15.90 11.13 -3.54
N ASP A 73 15.29 11.11 -2.36
CA ASP A 73 14.87 12.29 -1.62
C ASP A 73 15.98 12.98 -0.82
N VAL A 74 17.19 12.42 -0.74
CA VAL A 74 18.31 12.96 0.08
C VAL A 74 18.50 14.47 -0.03
N LYS A 75 18.32 15.07 -1.22
CA LYS A 75 18.48 16.53 -1.40
C LYS A 75 17.31 17.32 -0.82
N VAL A 76 16.09 16.87 -1.08
CA VAL A 76 14.84 17.51 -0.64
C VAL A 76 14.66 17.36 0.87
N ASP A 77 14.90 16.16 1.40
CA ASP A 77 14.76 15.86 2.83
C ASP A 77 15.80 16.57 3.69
N ARG A 78 16.94 17.01 3.13
CA ARG A 78 17.89 17.88 3.86
C ARG A 78 17.32 19.26 4.15
N ILE A 79 16.33 19.69 3.39
CA ILE A 79 15.64 20.97 3.59
C ILE A 79 14.43 20.73 4.49
N ASN A 80 13.53 19.82 4.09
CA ASN A 80 12.28 19.62 4.82
C ASN A 80 12.47 18.93 6.18
N LYS A 81 13.37 17.93 6.26
CA LYS A 81 13.47 16.99 7.39
C LYS A 81 14.93 16.59 7.70
N PRO A 82 15.85 17.56 7.95
CA PRO A 82 17.29 17.32 8.02
C PRO A 82 17.71 16.25 9.06
N ASP A 83 16.97 16.15 10.16
CA ASP A 83 17.24 15.19 11.23
C ASP A 83 16.82 13.76 10.89
N ARG A 84 15.94 13.58 9.90
CA ARG A 84 15.45 12.26 9.46
C ARG A 84 16.28 11.67 8.31
N VAL A 85 17.19 12.43 7.71
CA VAL A 85 18.02 11.97 6.59
C VAL A 85 18.99 10.88 7.04
N ILE A 86 18.74 9.64 6.62
CA ILE A 86 19.56 8.46 6.91
C ILE A 86 20.51 8.15 5.74
N VAL A 87 19.99 8.15 4.51
CA VAL A 87 20.76 7.79 3.31
C VAL A 87 21.79 8.87 2.97
N GLY A 88 23.04 8.45 2.79
CA GLY A 88 24.17 9.34 2.57
C GLY A 88 24.72 10.00 3.83
N LYS A 89 24.06 9.84 4.99
CA LYS A 89 24.54 10.32 6.31
C LYS A 89 25.09 9.16 7.14
N THR A 90 24.25 8.21 7.50
CA THR A 90 24.64 7.04 8.33
C THR A 90 24.57 5.72 7.55
N VAL A 91 23.70 5.63 6.53
CA VAL A 91 23.64 4.50 5.60
C VAL A 91 24.22 4.93 4.24
N LYS A 92 25.19 4.17 3.72
CA LYS A 92 25.79 4.46 2.40
C LYS A 92 24.76 4.30 1.28
N ARG A 93 24.80 5.19 0.28
CA ARG A 93 23.97 5.12 -0.94
C ARG A 93 24.01 3.75 -1.62
N ARG A 94 25.19 3.13 -1.73
CA ARG A 94 25.37 1.78 -2.29
C ARG A 94 24.62 0.72 -1.48
N VAL A 95 24.66 0.80 -0.15
CA VAL A 95 23.97 -0.17 0.72
C VAL A 95 22.46 -0.04 0.53
N ALA A 96 21.92 1.19 0.53
CA ALA A 96 20.51 1.42 0.25
C ALA A 96 20.07 0.81 -1.09
N MET A 97 20.79 1.07 -2.18
CA MET A 97 20.44 0.50 -3.50
C MET A 97 20.52 -1.03 -3.55
N VAL A 98 21.59 -1.62 -3.01
CA VAL A 98 21.75 -3.08 -2.99
C VAL A 98 20.63 -3.71 -2.15
N SER A 99 20.31 -3.15 -0.98
CA SER A 99 19.22 -3.61 -0.14
C SER A 99 17.87 -3.50 -0.83
N HIS A 100 17.58 -2.38 -1.50
CA HIS A 100 16.36 -2.21 -2.29
C HIS A 100 16.19 -3.32 -3.32
N HIS A 101 17.21 -3.57 -4.14
CA HIS A 101 17.15 -4.63 -5.16
C HIS A 101 17.03 -6.02 -4.55
N ALA A 102 17.81 -6.33 -3.52
CA ALA A 102 17.76 -7.63 -2.85
C ALA A 102 16.38 -7.92 -2.24
N ILE A 103 15.79 -6.93 -1.57
CA ILE A 103 14.46 -7.05 -0.96
C ILE A 103 13.38 -7.22 -2.04
N ASN A 104 13.42 -6.44 -3.13
CA ASN A 104 12.48 -6.59 -4.23
C ASN A 104 12.60 -7.94 -4.94
N ILE A 105 13.82 -8.41 -5.19
CA ILE A 105 14.05 -9.74 -5.78
C ILE A 105 13.45 -10.82 -4.88
N LEU A 106 13.70 -10.75 -3.56
CA LEU A 106 13.10 -11.68 -2.61
C LEU A 106 11.57 -11.65 -2.63
N ALA A 107 10.97 -10.45 -2.65
CA ALA A 107 9.51 -10.30 -2.73
C ALA A 107 8.94 -10.92 -4.00
N VAL A 108 9.57 -10.67 -5.15
CA VAL A 108 9.13 -11.20 -6.45
C VAL A 108 9.32 -12.73 -6.53
N LEU A 109 10.39 -13.28 -5.93
CA LEU A 109 10.59 -14.73 -5.86
C LEU A 109 9.52 -15.42 -5.00
N ILE A 110 9.16 -14.85 -3.85
CA ILE A 110 8.08 -15.37 -3.00
C ILE A 110 6.74 -15.27 -3.74
N ALA A 111 6.45 -14.12 -4.37
CA ALA A 111 5.25 -13.93 -5.19
C ALA A 111 5.19 -14.91 -6.37
N GLY A 112 6.33 -15.20 -7.01
CA GLY A 112 6.47 -16.19 -8.07
C GLY A 112 6.19 -17.61 -7.59
N TYR A 113 6.71 -17.99 -6.42
CA TYR A 113 6.40 -19.26 -5.77
C TYR A 113 4.90 -19.40 -5.51
N LEU A 114 4.27 -18.38 -4.94
CA LEU A 114 2.82 -18.38 -4.69
C LEU A 114 2.02 -18.45 -6.01
N GLY A 115 2.39 -17.69 -7.03
CA GLY A 115 1.74 -17.74 -8.35
C GLY A 115 1.86 -19.10 -9.02
N TRP A 116 3.01 -19.77 -8.91
CA TRP A 116 3.19 -21.14 -9.38
C TRP A 116 2.33 -22.13 -8.58
N LYS A 117 2.37 -22.07 -7.24
CA LYS A 117 1.66 -23.01 -6.35
C LYS A 117 0.15 -23.02 -6.58
N TYR A 118 -0.44 -21.84 -6.79
CA TYR A 118 -1.87 -21.69 -7.02
C TYR A 118 -2.26 -21.67 -8.51
N ALA A 119 -1.29 -21.85 -9.43
CA ALA A 119 -1.49 -21.75 -10.88
C ALA A 119 -2.13 -20.42 -11.33
N ARG A 120 -1.79 -19.32 -10.65
CA ARG A 120 -2.34 -17.98 -10.86
C ARG A 120 -1.24 -16.97 -11.16
N LEU A 121 -1.08 -16.62 -12.43
CA LEU A 121 0.00 -15.74 -12.89
C LEU A 121 -0.06 -14.33 -12.28
N TYR A 122 -1.25 -13.80 -12.01
CA TYR A 122 -1.42 -12.47 -11.45
C TYR A 122 -0.88 -12.34 -10.02
N TYR A 123 -0.72 -13.44 -9.28
CA TYR A 123 -0.04 -13.45 -7.98
C TYR A 123 1.45 -13.09 -8.07
N ALA A 124 2.09 -13.34 -9.23
CA ALA A 124 3.46 -12.93 -9.51
C ALA A 124 3.53 -11.57 -10.21
N ILE A 125 2.64 -11.32 -11.18
CA ILE A 125 2.66 -10.10 -11.99
C ILE A 125 2.37 -8.85 -11.16
N ILE A 126 1.37 -8.89 -10.28
CA ILE A 126 0.97 -7.70 -9.50
C ILE A 126 2.12 -7.22 -8.59
N PRO A 127 2.74 -8.06 -7.74
CA PRO A 127 3.91 -7.66 -6.95
C PRO A 127 5.10 -7.19 -7.78
N ALA A 128 5.38 -7.82 -8.92
CA ALA A 128 6.44 -7.38 -9.83
C ALA A 128 6.15 -6.00 -10.42
N PHE A 129 4.90 -5.75 -10.83
CA PHE A 129 4.43 -4.45 -11.29
C PHE A 129 4.54 -3.38 -10.18
N MET A 130 4.16 -3.71 -8.95
CA MET A 130 4.32 -2.82 -7.79
C MET A 130 5.78 -2.46 -7.54
N ALA A 131 6.70 -3.44 -7.58
CA ALA A 131 8.13 -3.20 -7.41
C ALA A 131 8.67 -2.19 -8.45
N GLY A 132 8.31 -2.38 -9.72
CA GLY A 132 8.66 -1.46 -10.81
C GLY A 132 8.00 -0.08 -10.67
N SER A 133 6.73 -0.05 -10.25
CA SER A 133 5.96 1.18 -10.07
C SER A 133 6.51 2.04 -8.94
N LEU A 134 6.92 1.44 -7.82
CA LEU A 134 7.54 2.15 -6.69
C LEU A 134 8.89 2.76 -7.08
N TRP A 135 9.68 2.06 -7.89
CA TRP A 135 10.92 2.61 -8.45
C TRP A 135 10.64 3.81 -9.36
N TYR A 136 9.74 3.63 -10.34
CA TYR A 136 9.43 4.67 -11.31
C TYR A 136 8.74 5.87 -10.67
N TYR A 137 7.94 5.64 -9.63
CA TYR A 137 7.36 6.66 -8.78
C TYR A 137 8.44 7.57 -8.17
N SER A 138 9.44 6.99 -7.49
CA SER A 138 10.49 7.76 -6.81
C SER A 138 11.38 8.53 -7.80
N LEU A 139 11.50 8.07 -9.05
CA LEU A 139 12.24 8.77 -10.09
C LEU A 139 11.46 9.93 -10.73
N VAL A 140 10.21 9.66 -11.10
CA VAL A 140 9.45 10.47 -12.05
C VAL A 140 8.15 10.98 -11.44
N PHE A 141 7.23 10.08 -11.06
CA PHE A 141 5.85 10.48 -10.73
C PHE A 141 5.75 11.35 -9.48
N LYS A 142 6.64 11.17 -8.50
CA LYS A 142 6.64 11.99 -7.29
C LYS A 142 6.78 13.49 -7.59
N LYS A 143 7.39 13.87 -8.72
CA LYS A 143 7.63 15.27 -9.08
C LYS A 143 6.45 15.92 -9.82
N GLN A 144 5.38 15.17 -10.09
CA GLN A 144 4.26 15.60 -10.90
C GLN A 144 3.02 15.84 -10.06
N THR A 145 2.24 16.85 -10.42
CA THR A 145 1.05 17.28 -9.70
C THR A 145 0.02 16.17 -9.66
N LEU A 146 -0.37 15.72 -8.45
CA LEU A 146 -1.37 14.68 -8.18
C LEU A 146 -1.05 13.26 -8.70
N ILE A 147 -0.24 13.10 -9.75
CA ILE A 147 0.11 11.79 -10.31
C ILE A 147 0.91 10.97 -9.28
N GLY A 148 1.87 11.60 -8.59
CA GLY A 148 2.61 10.95 -7.51
C GLY A 148 1.71 10.51 -6.37
N ASN A 149 0.82 11.40 -5.91
CA ASN A 149 -0.12 11.13 -4.83
C ASN A 149 -1.05 9.97 -5.20
N PHE A 150 -1.56 9.96 -6.44
CA PHE A 150 -2.44 8.91 -6.97
C PHE A 150 -1.76 7.55 -7.04
N VAL A 151 -0.52 7.50 -7.54
CA VAL A 151 0.25 6.24 -7.62
C VAL A 151 0.48 5.65 -6.22
N VAL A 152 0.89 6.47 -5.24
CA VAL A 152 1.09 5.99 -3.85
C VAL A 152 -0.24 5.55 -3.23
N ALA A 153 -1.32 6.29 -3.47
CA ALA A 153 -2.64 5.92 -2.99
C ALA A 153 -3.10 4.56 -3.55
N ILE A 154 -2.85 4.27 -4.83
CA ILE A 154 -3.11 2.93 -5.39
C ILE A 154 -2.27 1.87 -4.69
N MET A 155 -0.96 2.11 -4.49
CA MET A 155 -0.09 1.12 -3.84
C MET A 155 -0.56 0.79 -2.43
N VAL A 156 -1.02 1.78 -1.66
CA VAL A 156 -1.59 1.57 -0.32
C VAL A 156 -2.95 0.87 -0.37
N ALA A 157 -3.81 1.24 -1.33
CA ALA A 157 -5.12 0.63 -1.51
C ALA A 157 -5.05 -0.86 -1.90
N ILE A 158 -3.98 -1.28 -2.57
CA ILE A 158 -3.74 -2.69 -2.90
C ILE A 158 -3.54 -3.53 -1.64
N VAL A 159 -3.06 -2.99 -0.52
CA VAL A 159 -2.78 -3.78 0.70
C VAL A 159 -4.03 -4.49 1.26
N PRO A 160 -5.12 -3.79 1.63
CA PRO A 160 -6.35 -4.45 2.05
C PRO A 160 -6.93 -5.32 0.92
N LEU A 161 -6.90 -4.87 -0.34
CA LEU A 161 -7.38 -5.68 -1.47
C LEU A 161 -6.66 -7.03 -1.54
N TRP A 162 -5.33 -7.02 -1.45
CA TRP A 162 -4.46 -8.19 -1.55
C TRP A 162 -4.70 -9.19 -0.41
N SER A 163 -5.02 -8.68 0.79
CA SER A 163 -5.30 -9.52 1.95
C SER A 163 -6.50 -10.46 1.76
N GLY A 164 -7.50 -10.05 0.98
CA GLY A 164 -8.66 -10.88 0.68
C GLY A 164 -8.61 -11.53 -0.69
N LEU A 165 -7.94 -10.92 -1.66
CA LEU A 165 -7.90 -11.39 -3.05
C LEU A 165 -7.44 -12.85 -3.16
N PHE A 166 -6.45 -13.23 -2.36
CA PHE A 166 -5.91 -14.59 -2.34
C PHE A 166 -6.94 -15.63 -1.88
N ASP A 167 -7.57 -15.35 -0.73
CA ASP A 167 -8.57 -16.22 -0.14
C ASP A 167 -9.85 -16.26 -0.99
N LEU A 168 -10.36 -15.10 -1.43
CA LEU A 168 -11.62 -15.02 -2.17
C LEU A 168 -11.55 -15.74 -3.51
N ILE A 169 -10.43 -15.66 -4.23
CA ILE A 169 -10.29 -16.39 -5.50
C ILE A 169 -10.19 -17.90 -5.23
N SER A 170 -9.43 -18.31 -4.21
CA SER A 170 -9.33 -19.73 -3.86
C SER A 170 -10.68 -20.32 -3.39
N LEU A 171 -11.48 -19.52 -2.67
CA LEU A 171 -12.86 -19.86 -2.32
C LEU A 171 -13.75 -19.99 -3.57
N ALA A 172 -13.65 -19.05 -4.51
CA ALA A 172 -14.41 -19.11 -5.77
C ALA A 172 -14.08 -20.35 -6.61
N ASP A 173 -12.81 -20.79 -6.60
CA ASP A 173 -12.38 -22.00 -7.29
C ASP A 173 -12.92 -23.27 -6.63
N HIS A 174 -12.92 -23.32 -5.29
CA HIS A 174 -13.32 -24.51 -4.55
C HIS A 174 -14.84 -24.64 -4.40
N TYR A 175 -15.55 -23.53 -4.20
CA TYR A 175 -16.99 -23.48 -3.92
C TYR A 175 -17.80 -22.86 -5.07
N GLY A 176 -17.29 -22.84 -6.29
CA GLY A 176 -17.87 -22.09 -7.42
C GLY A 176 -19.36 -22.39 -7.71
N GLU A 177 -19.79 -23.65 -7.61
CA GLU A 177 -21.21 -24.02 -7.79
C GLU A 177 -22.10 -23.51 -6.64
N PHE A 178 -21.60 -23.58 -5.41
CA PHE A 178 -22.31 -23.10 -4.23
C PHE A 178 -22.44 -21.57 -4.24
N ILE A 179 -21.37 -20.87 -4.62
CA ILE A 179 -21.32 -19.40 -4.74
C ILE A 179 -22.30 -18.88 -5.79
N GLN A 180 -22.53 -19.62 -6.89
CA GLN A 180 -23.54 -19.24 -7.87
C GLN A 180 -24.94 -19.17 -7.25
N ASN A 181 -25.23 -20.03 -6.27
CA ASN A 181 -26.51 -20.07 -5.56
C ASN A 181 -26.56 -19.10 -4.36
N THR A 182 -25.42 -18.72 -3.79
CA THR A 182 -25.30 -17.80 -2.64
C THR A 182 -24.67 -16.44 -3.01
N GLY A 183 -24.81 -16.02 -4.26
CA GLY A 183 -24.06 -14.91 -4.86
C GLY A 183 -24.16 -13.57 -4.11
N GLU A 184 -25.29 -13.28 -3.46
CA GLU A 184 -25.43 -12.06 -2.64
C GLU A 184 -24.50 -12.06 -1.41
N TYR A 185 -24.40 -13.20 -0.72
CA TYR A 185 -23.54 -13.36 0.47
C TYR A 185 -22.06 -13.33 0.08
N PHE A 186 -21.69 -13.99 -1.02
CA PHE A 186 -20.33 -13.92 -1.53
C PHE A 186 -19.96 -12.52 -2.04
N GLY A 187 -20.92 -11.81 -2.65
CA GLY A 187 -20.76 -10.42 -3.07
C GLY A 187 -20.47 -9.47 -1.91
N ALA A 188 -20.96 -9.76 -0.70
CA ALA A 188 -20.65 -8.96 0.50
C ALA A 188 -19.15 -8.97 0.83
N LEU A 189 -18.44 -10.09 0.63
CA LEU A 189 -16.99 -10.18 0.84
C LEU A 189 -16.23 -9.19 -0.06
N TRP A 190 -16.59 -9.14 -1.34
CA TRP A 190 -16.01 -8.18 -2.30
C TRP A 190 -16.34 -6.74 -1.94
N LYS A 191 -17.57 -6.46 -1.49
CA LYS A 191 -17.98 -5.11 -1.04
C LYS A 191 -17.10 -4.62 0.11
N TRP A 192 -16.88 -5.46 1.13
CA TRP A 192 -16.00 -5.10 2.25
C TRP A 192 -14.55 -4.90 1.79
N LEU A 193 -14.03 -5.82 0.97
CA LEU A 193 -12.66 -5.75 0.46
C LEU A 193 -12.40 -4.47 -0.35
N ILE A 194 -13.31 -4.15 -1.28
CA ILE A 194 -13.25 -2.93 -2.09
C ILE A 194 -13.46 -1.69 -1.22
N GLY A 195 -14.39 -1.74 -0.26
CA GLY A 195 -14.67 -0.65 0.67
C GLY A 195 -13.44 -0.22 1.47
N PHE A 196 -12.75 -1.18 2.10
CA PHE A 196 -11.50 -0.89 2.82
C PHE A 196 -10.37 -0.41 1.90
N SER A 197 -10.31 -0.92 0.68
CA SER A 197 -9.32 -0.49 -0.33
C SER A 197 -9.57 0.94 -0.79
N LEU A 198 -10.82 1.31 -1.05
CA LEU A 198 -11.22 2.66 -1.42
C LEU A 198 -11.01 3.64 -0.24
N PHE A 199 -11.30 3.20 0.98
CA PHE A 199 -11.02 3.95 2.19
C PHE A 199 -9.52 4.27 2.31
N ALA A 200 -8.67 3.25 2.18
CA ALA A 200 -7.22 3.41 2.22
C ALA A 200 -6.70 4.30 1.07
N PHE A 201 -7.28 4.18 -0.12
CA PHE A 201 -6.98 5.02 -1.28
C PHE A 201 -7.24 6.50 -1.00
N ILE A 202 -8.47 6.86 -0.60
CA ILE A 202 -8.88 8.25 -0.39
C ILE A 202 -8.09 8.89 0.76
N LEU A 203 -7.92 8.18 1.87
CA LEU A 203 -7.12 8.68 2.99
C LEU A 203 -5.66 8.93 2.59
N THR A 204 -5.08 8.07 1.76
CA THR A 204 -3.71 8.25 1.29
C THR A 204 -3.59 9.43 0.34
N LEU A 205 -4.57 9.65 -0.54
CA LEU A 205 -4.63 10.85 -1.39
C LEU A 205 -4.65 12.13 -0.56
N ILE A 206 -5.54 12.20 0.44
CA ILE A 206 -5.64 13.36 1.35
C ILE A 206 -4.32 13.58 2.08
N ARG A 207 -3.74 12.51 2.63
CA ARG A 207 -2.47 12.56 3.37
C ARG A 207 -1.30 13.04 2.50
N GLU A 208 -1.15 12.51 1.28
CA GLU A 208 -0.05 12.94 0.42
C GLU A 208 -0.25 14.39 -0.04
N ALA A 209 -1.49 14.85 -0.28
CA ALA A 209 -1.74 16.27 -0.58
C ALA A 209 -1.45 17.20 0.62
N GLN A 210 -1.73 16.75 1.85
CA GLN A 210 -1.32 17.47 3.06
C GLN A 210 0.20 17.51 3.22
N LYS A 211 0.87 16.40 2.94
CA LYS A 211 2.32 16.31 3.01
C LYS A 211 3.00 17.23 1.98
N ASP A 212 2.46 17.36 0.78
CA ASP A 212 2.96 18.32 -0.22
C ASP A 212 2.92 19.78 0.29
N LEU A 213 1.93 20.12 1.14
CA LEU A 213 1.85 21.42 1.82
C LEU A 213 2.94 21.58 2.90
N GLU A 214 3.25 20.51 3.64
CA GLU A 214 4.33 20.49 4.64
C GLU A 214 5.73 20.56 4.01
N ASP A 215 5.91 19.93 2.84
CA ASP A 215 7.21 19.73 2.18
C ASP A 215 7.53 20.82 1.12
N LEU A 216 6.83 21.97 1.17
CA LEU A 216 6.84 23.03 0.16
C LEU A 216 8.25 23.56 -0.18
N GLU A 217 9.07 23.86 0.83
CA GLU A 217 10.39 24.48 0.63
C GLU A 217 11.36 23.54 -0.09
N GLY A 218 11.45 22.29 0.38
CA GLY A 218 12.30 21.27 -0.21
C GLY A 218 11.81 20.85 -1.60
N ASP A 219 10.50 20.78 -1.81
CA ASP A 219 9.92 20.44 -3.11
C ASP A 219 10.20 21.54 -4.15
N ALA A 220 10.13 22.81 -3.74
CA ALA A 220 10.50 23.94 -4.59
C ALA A 220 11.99 23.86 -4.99
N ALA A 221 12.88 23.62 -4.02
CA ALA A 221 14.30 23.45 -4.26
C ALA A 221 14.62 22.19 -5.11
N GLY A 222 13.80 21.16 -4.99
CA GLY A 222 13.83 19.93 -5.79
C GLY A 222 13.27 20.06 -7.20
N GLN A 223 12.74 21.24 -7.56
CA GLN A 223 12.03 21.52 -8.83
C GLN A 223 10.82 20.60 -9.06
N PHE A 224 10.11 20.25 -7.99
CA PHE A 224 8.89 19.47 -8.08
C PHE A 224 7.72 20.36 -8.53
N ARG A 225 6.70 19.74 -9.12
CA ARG A 225 5.43 20.40 -9.47
C ARG A 225 4.32 19.84 -8.59
N THR A 226 4.42 19.99 -7.29
CA THR A 226 3.37 19.53 -6.36
C THR A 226 2.14 20.43 -6.42
N LEU A 227 1.03 20.00 -5.81
CA LEU A 227 -0.22 20.77 -5.79
C LEU A 227 -0.03 22.21 -5.31
N PRO A 228 0.65 22.48 -4.16
CA PRO A 228 0.82 23.84 -3.68
C PRO A 228 1.78 24.68 -4.52
N LEU A 229 2.77 24.07 -5.18
CA LEU A 229 3.67 24.78 -6.10
C LEU A 229 3.00 25.13 -7.43
N THR A 230 2.00 24.36 -7.85
CA THR A 230 1.34 24.53 -9.15
C THR A 230 0.11 25.43 -9.05
N TYR A 231 -0.72 25.24 -8.02
CA TYR A 231 -2.00 25.94 -7.85
C TYR A 231 -2.05 26.87 -6.64
N GLY A 232 -0.97 26.92 -5.85
CA GLY A 232 -0.88 27.72 -4.64
C GLY A 232 -1.33 27.00 -3.38
N VAL A 233 -0.85 27.50 -2.24
CA VAL A 233 -1.12 26.97 -0.90
C VAL A 233 -2.62 27.00 -0.57
N SER A 234 -3.31 28.12 -0.84
CA SER A 234 -4.74 28.26 -0.55
C SER A 234 -5.62 27.27 -1.31
N ALA A 235 -5.35 27.05 -2.61
CA ALA A 235 -6.07 26.08 -3.42
C ALA A 235 -5.83 24.64 -2.92
N SER A 236 -4.62 24.35 -2.45
CA SER A 236 -4.25 23.04 -1.92
C SER A 236 -4.94 22.75 -0.58
N HIS A 237 -5.04 23.73 0.31
CA HIS A 237 -5.85 23.59 1.53
C HIS A 237 -7.33 23.37 1.22
N LEU A 238 -7.88 24.10 0.23
CA LEU A 238 -9.25 23.89 -0.22
C LEU A 238 -9.45 22.47 -0.75
N TYR A 239 -8.54 21.97 -1.59
CA TYR A 239 -8.58 20.60 -2.11
C TYR A 239 -8.59 19.57 -0.98
N VAL A 240 -7.64 19.68 -0.03
CA VAL A 240 -7.55 18.78 1.13
C VAL A 240 -8.84 18.84 1.96
N GLY A 241 -9.37 20.03 2.23
CA GLY A 241 -10.60 20.23 2.99
C GLY A 241 -11.81 19.61 2.30
N MET A 242 -11.99 19.87 1.00
CA MET A 242 -13.08 19.30 0.21
C MET A 242 -13.02 17.77 0.16
N MET A 243 -11.85 17.20 -0.11
CA MET A 243 -11.67 15.74 -0.14
C MET A 243 -11.96 15.12 1.24
N SER A 244 -11.54 15.77 2.32
CA SER A 244 -11.82 15.30 3.70
C SER A 244 -13.31 15.35 4.02
N VAL A 245 -14.02 16.41 3.65
CA VAL A 245 -15.48 16.52 3.85
C VAL A 245 -16.22 15.48 3.02
N LEU A 246 -15.90 15.33 1.74
CA LEU A 246 -16.52 14.31 0.88
C LEU A 246 -16.29 12.90 1.41
N PHE A 247 -15.10 12.63 1.94
CA PHE A 247 -14.78 11.36 2.57
C PHE A 247 -15.65 11.11 3.82
N LEU A 248 -15.80 12.11 4.70
CA LEU A 248 -16.67 12.01 5.87
C LEU A 248 -18.15 11.82 5.51
N ILE A 249 -18.63 12.51 4.47
CA ILE A 249 -19.99 12.33 3.95
C ILE A 249 -20.18 10.91 3.41
N GLY A 250 -19.22 10.41 2.64
CA GLY A 250 -19.24 9.04 2.11
C GLY A 250 -19.26 8.00 3.22
N LEU A 251 -18.49 8.21 4.29
CA LEU A 251 -18.52 7.37 5.49
C LEU A 251 -19.86 7.42 6.20
N ALA A 252 -20.41 8.61 6.44
CA ALA A 252 -21.72 8.78 7.08
C ALA A 252 -22.81 8.05 6.28
N TYR A 253 -22.81 8.22 4.96
CA TYR A 253 -23.73 7.51 4.07
C TYR A 253 -23.58 5.99 4.15
N ALA A 254 -22.35 5.47 4.14
CA ALA A 254 -22.08 4.04 4.25
C ALA A 254 -22.51 3.43 5.60
N THR A 255 -22.65 4.25 6.65
CA THR A 255 -23.13 3.81 7.98
C THR A 255 -24.64 3.91 8.17
N LEU A 256 -25.36 4.52 7.23
CA LEU A 256 -26.83 4.55 7.30
C LEU A 256 -27.36 3.12 7.10
N PRO A 257 -28.32 2.66 7.94
CA PRO A 257 -28.99 1.40 7.68
C PRO A 257 -29.71 1.48 6.34
N ILE A 258 -29.42 0.53 5.45
CA ILE A 258 -30.17 0.29 4.21
C ILE A 258 -31.45 -0.47 4.56
#